data_AF-K7UN92-F1
#
_entry.id   AF-K7UN92-F1
#
_cell.length_a   1.000
_cell.length_b   1.000
_cell.length_c   1.000
_cell.angle_alpha   90.00
_cell.angle_beta   90.00
_cell.angle_gamma   90.00
#
_symmetry.space_group_name_H-M   'P 1'
#
loop_
_entity.id
_entity.type
_entity.pdbx_description
1 polymer ?
#
loop_
_entity_poly.entity_id
_entity_poly.type
_entity_poly.pdbx_seq_one_letter_code
_entity_poly.pdbx_strand_id
1 'polypeptide(L)'
;MASIIVIAVVLVLDVLAFVLAIGAERRRSYANVTAADSSGRAYCVYSSDASTAYGVSALLLLLAAQAVAMAATRCFCCGRGLSPGRWRAWSGTCFIICWVTFVIAELCLLAGSVRNAYHTKYVSLFSNAPPRCAVLRRGVFAAGAAFAFLTALLAELHYLFYARARAAAAVPPPIVGGIGMTRM
;
A
#
# COMPACT_ATOMS: atom_id res chain seq x y z
N MET A 1 19.85 11.11 -13.31
CA MET A 1 18.52 11.69 -13.59
C MET A 1 17.47 10.70 -13.15
N ALA A 2 16.31 11.17 -12.66
CA ALA A 2 15.20 10.29 -12.29
C ALA A 2 14.55 9.74 -13.56
N SER A 3 14.23 8.45 -13.60
CA SER A 3 13.49 7.88 -14.73
C SER A 3 12.02 8.27 -14.61
N ILE A 4 11.54 9.07 -15.56
CA ILE A 4 10.13 9.46 -15.64
C ILE A 4 9.23 8.21 -15.77
N ILE A 5 9.73 7.15 -16.41
CA ILE A 5 8.99 5.89 -16.57
C ILE A 5 8.75 5.23 -15.21
N VAL A 6 9.75 5.21 -14.32
CA VAL A 6 9.59 4.59 -12.98
C VAL A 6 8.58 5.36 -12.15
N ILE A 7 8.68 6.69 -12.14
CA ILE A 7 7.72 7.60 -11.48
C ILE A 7 6.31 7.33 -12.03
N ALA A 8 6.14 7.35 -13.35
CA ALA A 8 4.82 7.14 -13.96
C ALA A 8 4.22 5.77 -13.62
N VAL A 9 5.02 4.70 -13.64
CA VAL A 9 4.54 3.34 -13.33
C VAL A 9 4.15 3.22 -11.86
N VAL A 10 5.01 3.68 -10.93
CA VAL A 10 4.73 3.62 -9.48
C VAL A 10 3.49 4.44 -9.15
N LEU A 11 3.43 5.69 -9.62
CA LEU A 11 2.28 6.57 -9.44
C LEU A 11 0.96 5.96 -9.95
N VAL A 12 0.95 5.38 -11.15
CA VAL A 12 -0.26 4.76 -11.71
C VAL A 12 -0.72 3.58 -10.86
N LEU A 13 0.20 2.71 -10.45
CA LEU A 13 -0.12 1.55 -9.60
C LEU A 13 -0.67 1.99 -8.24
N ASP A 14 -0.03 2.97 -7.61
CA ASP A 14 -0.45 3.49 -6.30
C ASP A 14 -1.81 4.22 -6.36
N VAL A 15 -2.05 5.02 -7.41
CA VAL A 15 -3.34 5.69 -7.62
C VAL A 15 -4.45 4.68 -7.84
N LEU A 16 -4.21 3.64 -8.64
CA LEU A 16 -5.18 2.56 -8.84
C LEU A 16 -5.47 1.85 -7.52
N ALA A 17 -4.45 1.51 -6.75
CA ALA A 17 -4.62 0.87 -5.46
C ALA A 17 -5.40 1.74 -4.47
N PHE A 18 -5.11 3.04 -4.41
CA PHE A 18 -5.84 4.00 -3.58
C PHE A 18 -7.33 4.09 -3.97
N VAL A 19 -7.63 4.17 -5.26
CA VAL A 19 -9.01 4.20 -5.77
C VAL A 19 -9.74 2.90 -5.44
N LEU A 20 -9.09 1.75 -5.60
CA LEU A 20 -9.66 0.44 -5.25
C LEU A 20 -9.88 0.31 -3.73
N ALA A 21 -8.99 0.84 -2.89
CA ALA A 21 -9.16 0.88 -1.43
C ALA A 21 -10.37 1.73 -1.02
N ILE A 22 -10.57 2.90 -1.65
CA ILE A 22 -11.79 3.71 -1.46
C ILE A 22 -13.03 2.96 -1.97
N GLY A 23 -12.91 2.30 -3.13
CA GLY A 23 -13.95 1.46 -3.70
C GLY A 23 -14.37 0.34 -2.75
N ALA A 24 -13.40 -0.27 -2.06
CA ALA A 24 -13.64 -1.32 -1.06
C ALA A 24 -14.42 -0.79 0.15
N GLU A 25 -14.15 0.44 0.63
CA GLU A 25 -14.92 1.07 1.72
C GLU A 25 -16.33 1.46 1.25
N ARG A 26 -16.47 2.03 0.03
CA ARG A 26 -17.78 2.45 -0.51
C ARG A 26 -18.71 1.28 -0.83
N ARG A 27 -18.15 0.16 -1.32
CA ARG A 27 -18.90 -1.07 -1.64
C ARG A 27 -18.93 -2.06 -0.47
N ARG A 28 -18.75 -1.58 0.76
CA ARG A 28 -18.86 -2.43 1.95
C ARG A 28 -20.15 -3.25 1.89
N SER A 29 -20.04 -4.55 2.14
CA SER A 29 -21.19 -5.46 2.11
C SER A 29 -22.21 -5.00 3.15
N TYR A 30 -23.36 -4.53 2.66
CA TYR A 30 -24.51 -4.22 3.50
C TYR A 30 -25.29 -5.52 3.68
N ALA A 31 -25.54 -5.90 4.92
CA ALA A 31 -26.43 -7.01 5.24
C ALA A 31 -27.86 -6.47 5.20
N ASN A 32 -28.66 -6.96 4.24
CA ASN A 32 -30.11 -6.73 4.27
C ASN A 32 -30.75 -7.85 5.09
N VAL A 33 -31.54 -7.46 6.08
CA VAL A 33 -32.40 -8.38 6.82
C VAL A 33 -33.64 -8.61 5.96
N THR A 34 -33.67 -9.69 5.21
CA THR A 34 -34.89 -10.11 4.51
C THR A 34 -35.80 -10.83 5.48
N ALA A 35 -37.06 -10.40 5.53
CA ALA A 35 -38.09 -11.07 6.30
C ALA A 35 -38.57 -12.33 5.55
N ALA A 36 -38.68 -13.42 6.29
CA ALA A 36 -39.35 -14.68 5.96
C ALA A 36 -38.65 -15.62 4.96
N ASP A 37 -37.94 -16.61 5.52
CA ASP A 37 -38.04 -17.98 4.98
C ASP A 37 -39.34 -18.65 5.49
N SER A 38 -39.77 -19.71 4.85
CA SER A 38 -40.96 -20.56 5.13
C SER A 38 -41.13 -21.01 6.60
N SER A 39 -40.07 -20.87 7.40
CA SER A 39 -40.00 -21.20 8.83
C SER A 39 -40.12 -19.98 9.78
N GLY A 40 -40.36 -18.77 9.27
CA GLY A 40 -40.53 -17.55 10.07
C GLY A 40 -39.26 -16.96 10.68
N ARG A 41 -38.07 -17.45 10.26
CA ARG A 41 -36.77 -16.96 10.74
C ARG A 41 -36.22 -15.88 9.81
N ALA A 42 -35.79 -14.77 10.38
CA ALA A 42 -35.05 -13.74 9.63
C ALA A 42 -33.63 -14.25 9.34
N TYR A 43 -33.17 -14.15 8.09
CA TYR A 43 -31.82 -14.49 7.68
C TYR A 43 -31.14 -13.27 7.07
N CYS A 44 -29.86 -13.05 7.38
CA CYS A 44 -29.08 -11.97 6.75
C CYS A 44 -28.59 -12.46 5.39
N VAL A 45 -29.00 -11.80 4.30
CA VAL A 45 -28.35 -11.99 2.99
C VAL A 45 -27.19 -11.01 2.92
N TYR A 46 -25.97 -11.54 2.85
CA TYR A 46 -24.80 -10.72 2.57
C TYR A 46 -24.68 -10.49 1.07
N SER A 47 -24.48 -9.23 0.69
CA SER A 47 -24.19 -8.86 -0.70
C SER A 47 -22.77 -9.27 -1.08
N SER A 48 -22.62 -9.66 -2.34
CA SER A 48 -21.42 -10.22 -2.99
C SER A 48 -20.06 -9.73 -2.48
N ASP A 49 -19.04 -10.60 -2.56
CA ASP A 49 -17.63 -10.42 -2.18
C ASP A 49 -16.88 -9.32 -2.99
N ALA A 50 -17.60 -8.33 -3.54
CA ALA A 50 -17.03 -7.23 -4.29
C ALA A 50 -16.04 -6.41 -3.45
N SER A 51 -16.39 -6.10 -2.19
CA SER A 51 -15.50 -5.33 -1.28
C SER A 51 -14.18 -6.06 -1.00
N THR A 52 -14.20 -7.40 -0.86
CA THR A 52 -12.98 -8.18 -0.64
C THR A 52 -12.14 -8.25 -1.91
N ALA A 53 -12.76 -8.40 -3.08
CA ALA A 53 -12.06 -8.35 -4.36
C ALA A 53 -11.36 -7.00 -4.58
N TYR A 54 -12.03 -5.88 -4.30
CA TYR A 54 -11.42 -4.54 -4.36
C TYR A 54 -10.27 -4.38 -3.36
N GLY A 55 -10.45 -4.85 -2.12
CA GLY A 55 -9.42 -4.79 -1.07
C GLY A 55 -8.17 -5.62 -1.40
N VAL A 56 -8.35 -6.86 -1.87
CA VAL A 56 -7.24 -7.74 -2.30
C VAL A 56 -6.55 -7.18 -3.55
N SER A 57 -7.31 -6.62 -4.49
CA SER A 57 -6.73 -5.99 -5.68
C SER A 57 -5.89 -4.76 -5.31
N ALA A 58 -6.36 -3.93 -4.38
CA ALA A 58 -5.60 -2.78 -3.87
C ALA A 58 -4.30 -3.23 -3.19
N LEU A 59 -4.37 -4.28 -2.36
CA LEU A 59 -3.22 -4.89 -1.69
C LEU A 59 -2.17 -5.36 -2.71
N LEU A 60 -2.58 -6.13 -3.72
CA LEU A 60 -1.66 -6.63 -4.75
C LEU A 60 -1.01 -5.51 -5.58
N LEU A 61 -1.75 -4.44 -5.87
CA LEU A 61 -1.23 -3.30 -6.62
C LEU A 61 -0.24 -2.47 -5.80
N LEU A 62 -0.49 -2.24 -4.50
CA LEU A 62 0.48 -1.60 -3.60
C LEU A 62 1.75 -2.42 -3.46
N LEU A 63 1.63 -3.74 -3.29
CA LEU A 63 2.78 -4.66 -3.31
C LEU A 63 3.60 -4.52 -4.60
N ALA A 64 2.93 -4.48 -5.74
CA ALA A 64 3.58 -4.33 -7.04
C ALA A 64 4.29 -2.97 -7.17
N ALA A 65 3.65 -1.87 -6.77
CA ALA A 65 4.24 -0.54 -6.78
C ALA A 65 5.50 -0.47 -5.90
N GLN A 66 5.40 -0.99 -4.67
CA GLN A 66 6.53 -1.06 -3.73
C GLN A 66 7.66 -1.93 -4.30
N ALA A 67 7.36 -3.08 -4.90
CA ALA A 67 8.35 -3.95 -5.53
C ALA A 67 9.08 -3.27 -6.70
N VAL A 68 8.35 -2.53 -7.55
CA VAL A 68 8.94 -1.76 -8.66
C VAL A 68 9.86 -0.66 -8.12
N ALA A 69 9.43 0.09 -7.10
CA ALA A 69 10.24 1.13 -6.47
C ALA A 69 11.54 0.55 -5.86
N MET A 70 11.44 -0.60 -5.19
CA MET A 70 12.59 -1.33 -4.63
C MET A 70 13.56 -1.83 -5.70
N ALA A 71 13.04 -2.41 -6.78
CA ALA A 71 13.84 -2.88 -7.91
C ALA A 71 14.58 -1.71 -8.59
N ALA A 72 13.88 -0.59 -8.81
CA ALA A 72 14.47 0.61 -9.42
C ALA A 72 15.57 1.25 -8.56
N THR A 73 15.44 1.17 -7.23
CA THR A 73 16.42 1.73 -6.28
C THR A 73 17.49 0.72 -5.84
N ARG A 74 17.42 -0.54 -6.32
CA ARG A 74 18.28 -1.67 -5.92
C ARG A 74 18.30 -1.91 -4.42
N CYS A 75 17.13 -1.77 -3.79
CA CYS A 75 16.89 -1.96 -2.37
C CYS A 75 17.79 -1.12 -1.43
N PHE A 76 18.40 -0.03 -1.92
CA PHE A 76 19.43 0.75 -1.21
C PHE A 76 20.73 -0.03 -0.87
N CYS A 77 20.67 -1.35 -0.63
CA CYS A 77 21.78 -2.22 -0.23
C CYS A 77 22.64 -2.74 -1.40
N CYS A 78 22.06 -2.91 -2.59
CA CYS A 78 22.73 -3.57 -3.72
C CYS A 78 23.22 -2.58 -4.80
N GLY A 79 23.36 -1.30 -4.45
CA GLY A 79 23.74 -0.21 -5.35
C GLY A 79 25.14 0.35 -5.08
N ARG A 80 25.71 1.08 -6.06
CA ARG A 80 26.90 1.91 -5.83
C ARG A 80 26.60 2.93 -4.72
N GLY A 81 27.57 3.14 -3.82
CA GLY A 81 27.44 4.08 -2.70
C GLY A 81 26.98 5.46 -3.17
N LEU A 82 25.82 5.91 -2.66
CA LEU A 82 25.37 7.29 -2.86
C LEU A 82 26.38 8.23 -2.19
N SER A 83 26.65 9.38 -2.82
CA SER A 83 27.54 10.40 -2.26
C SER A 83 27.06 10.80 -0.85
N PRO A 84 27.95 10.92 0.14
CA PRO A 84 27.58 11.43 1.45
C PRO A 84 27.03 12.85 1.30
N GLY A 85 25.84 13.11 1.86
CA GLY A 85 25.17 14.39 1.74
C GLY A 85 23.70 14.36 2.16
N ARG A 86 23.09 15.55 2.25
CA ARG A 86 21.70 15.76 2.70
C ARG A 86 20.67 14.96 1.90
N TRP A 87 20.89 14.80 0.60
CA TRP A 87 19.99 14.04 -0.28
C TRP A 87 19.96 12.54 0.02
N ARG A 88 21.11 11.95 0.44
CA ARG A 88 21.17 10.55 0.88
C ARG A 88 20.40 10.35 2.18
N ALA A 89 20.60 11.25 3.16
CA ALA A 89 19.89 11.19 4.43
C ALA A 89 18.38 11.30 4.23
N TRP A 90 17.93 12.29 3.46
CA TRP A 90 16.51 12.49 3.18
C TRP A 90 15.89 11.33 2.39
N SER A 91 16.60 10.79 1.39
CA SER A 91 16.15 9.59 0.66
C SER A 91 15.99 8.37 1.58
N GLY A 92 16.93 8.19 2.52
CA GLY A 92 16.86 7.13 3.54
C GLY A 92 15.71 7.33 4.54
N THR A 93 15.46 8.56 4.98
CA THR A 93 14.32 8.85 5.87
C THR A 93 12.99 8.60 5.16
N CYS A 94 12.82 9.09 3.93
CA CYS A 94 11.62 8.81 3.12
C CYS A 94 11.45 7.30 2.89
N PHE A 95 12.54 6.56 2.66
CA PHE A 95 12.51 5.11 2.51
C PHE A 95 11.92 4.41 3.74
N ILE A 96 12.41 4.73 4.93
CA ILE A 96 11.97 4.10 6.17
C ILE A 96 10.49 4.41 6.43
N ILE A 97 10.09 5.67 6.29
CA ILE A 97 8.69 6.07 6.50
C ILE A 97 7.78 5.45 5.43
N CYS A 98 8.25 5.35 4.18
CA CYS A 98 7.53 4.66 3.11
C CYS A 98 7.28 3.20 3.47
N TRP A 99 8.28 2.48 3.97
CA TRP A 99 8.13 1.09 4.39
C TRP A 99 7.16 0.91 5.56
N VAL A 100 7.23 1.80 6.56
CA VAL A 100 6.32 1.75 7.71
C VAL A 100 4.87 1.99 7.26
N THR A 101 4.63 3.03 6.46
CA THR A 101 3.29 3.33 5.93
C THR A 101 2.76 2.21 5.03
N PHE A 102 3.63 1.62 4.21
CA PHE A 102 3.30 0.50 3.33
C PHE A 102 2.82 -0.72 4.13
N VAL A 103 3.57 -1.13 5.15
CA VAL A 103 3.19 -2.27 6.00
C VAL A 103 1.87 -2.00 6.72
N ILE A 104 1.64 -0.78 7.20
CA ILE A 104 0.36 -0.43 7.84
C ILE A 104 -0.79 -0.50 6.82
N ALA A 105 -0.60 0.02 5.61
CA ALA A 105 -1.60 -0.04 4.55
C ALA A 105 -1.97 -1.50 4.21
N GLU A 106 -0.97 -2.36 3.99
CA GLU A 106 -1.12 -3.79 3.72
C GLU A 106 -1.87 -4.51 4.84
N LEU A 107 -1.49 -4.28 6.11
CA LEU A 107 -2.17 -4.88 7.25
C LEU A 107 -3.63 -4.43 7.36
N CYS A 108 -3.91 -3.14 7.12
CA CYS A 108 -5.28 -2.63 7.11
C CYS A 108 -6.12 -3.23 5.97
N LEU A 109 -5.58 -3.29 4.75
CA LEU A 109 -6.26 -3.86 3.59
C LEU A 109 -6.48 -5.37 3.73
N LEU A 110 -5.48 -6.09 4.24
CA LEU A 110 -5.57 -7.53 4.52
C LEU A 110 -6.60 -7.79 5.61
N ALA A 111 -6.51 -7.09 6.75
CA ALA A 111 -7.47 -7.25 7.84
C ALA A 111 -8.90 -6.90 7.41
N GLY A 112 -9.08 -5.85 6.62
CA GLY A 112 -10.37 -5.46 6.05
C GLY A 112 -10.93 -6.54 5.13
N SER A 113 -10.11 -7.06 4.21
CA SER A 113 -10.49 -8.09 3.25
C SER A 113 -10.82 -9.42 3.92
N VAL A 114 -9.97 -9.85 4.85
CA VAL A 114 -10.11 -11.09 5.61
C VAL A 114 -11.37 -11.05 6.47
N ARG A 115 -11.60 -9.99 7.25
CA ARG A 115 -12.82 -9.87 8.06
C ARG A 115 -14.07 -9.83 7.20
N ASN A 116 -14.04 -9.13 6.07
CA ASN A 116 -15.17 -9.13 5.14
C ASN A 116 -15.45 -10.53 4.56
N ALA A 117 -14.43 -11.33 4.23
CA ALA A 117 -14.62 -12.69 3.70
C ALA A 117 -15.10 -13.71 4.75
N TYR A 118 -14.61 -13.60 6.00
CA TYR A 118 -15.03 -14.49 7.08
C TYR A 118 -16.50 -14.25 7.49
N HIS A 119 -16.94 -12.99 7.53
CA HIS A 119 -18.32 -12.67 7.92
C HIS A 119 -19.36 -13.05 6.85
N THR A 120 -18.99 -13.15 5.57
CA THR A 120 -19.91 -13.63 4.52
C THR A 120 -20.03 -15.15 4.48
N LYS A 121 -18.92 -15.90 4.67
CA LYS A 121 -18.91 -17.37 4.54
C LYS A 121 -19.27 -18.17 5.80
N TYR A 122 -18.92 -17.72 7.01
CA TYR A 122 -19.10 -18.52 8.23
C TYR A 122 -20.39 -18.18 8.99
N VAL A 123 -20.89 -16.95 8.90
CA VAL A 123 -22.14 -16.54 9.57
C VAL A 123 -23.37 -17.20 8.93
N SER A 124 -23.32 -17.48 7.63
CA SER A 124 -24.37 -18.23 6.92
C SER A 124 -24.44 -19.71 7.31
N LEU A 125 -23.35 -20.28 7.85
CA LEU A 125 -23.25 -21.71 8.16
C LEU A 125 -23.60 -22.08 9.62
N PHE A 126 -23.58 -21.12 10.56
CA PHE A 126 -23.59 -21.42 12.02
C PHE A 126 -24.64 -20.69 12.87
N SER A 127 -25.63 -20.00 12.28
CA SER A 127 -26.57 -19.22 13.09
C SER A 127 -27.82 -20.01 13.52
N ASN A 128 -27.77 -20.57 14.74
CA ASN A 128 -28.91 -21.08 15.52
C ASN A 128 -29.43 -20.05 16.56
N ALA A 129 -29.11 -18.75 16.41
CA ALA A 129 -29.49 -17.66 17.34
C ALA A 129 -29.96 -16.42 16.55
N PRO A 130 -30.83 -15.54 17.10
CA PRO A 130 -31.38 -14.40 16.36
C PRO A 130 -30.26 -13.50 15.82
N PRO A 131 -30.23 -13.21 14.51
CA PRO A 131 -29.03 -12.69 13.88
C PRO A 131 -28.81 -11.21 14.22
N ARG A 132 -27.78 -10.91 15.02
CA ARG A 132 -27.13 -9.60 15.00
C ARG A 132 -26.20 -9.59 13.77
N CYS A 133 -26.67 -9.09 12.62
CA CYS A 133 -25.83 -9.01 11.42
C CYS A 133 -24.56 -8.18 11.73
N ALA A 134 -23.40 -8.82 11.80
CA ALA A 134 -22.14 -8.18 12.14
C ALA A 134 -21.55 -7.48 10.90
N VAL A 135 -21.62 -6.15 10.87
CA VAL A 135 -20.96 -5.34 9.84
C VAL A 135 -19.55 -4.98 10.27
N LEU A 136 -18.61 -4.92 9.32
CA LEU A 136 -17.24 -4.47 9.57
C LEU A 136 -17.27 -3.06 10.23
N ARG A 137 -16.39 -2.77 11.19
CA ARG A 137 -16.33 -1.44 11.84
C ARG A 137 -15.83 -0.39 10.84
N ARG A 138 -16.53 0.75 10.69
CA ARG A 138 -16.18 1.81 9.71
C ARG A 138 -14.72 2.23 9.85
N GLY A 139 -14.04 2.39 8.71
CA GLY A 139 -12.73 3.05 8.65
C GLY A 139 -11.50 2.17 8.49
N VAL A 140 -11.61 0.83 8.45
CA VAL A 140 -10.41 -0.04 8.22
C VAL A 140 -9.87 0.12 6.79
N PHE A 141 -10.74 0.10 5.76
CA PHE A 141 -10.27 0.37 4.40
C PHE A 141 -9.98 1.85 4.19
N ALA A 142 -10.66 2.75 4.90
CA ALA A 142 -10.32 4.19 4.85
C ALA A 142 -8.91 4.46 5.42
N ALA A 143 -8.54 3.82 6.53
CA ALA A 143 -7.17 3.87 7.04
C ALA A 143 -6.18 3.27 6.05
N GLY A 144 -6.49 2.09 5.47
CA GLY A 144 -5.69 1.48 4.40
C GLY A 144 -5.47 2.43 3.22
N ALA A 145 -6.51 3.12 2.76
CA ALA A 145 -6.42 4.10 1.68
C ALA A 145 -5.57 5.32 2.07
N ALA A 146 -5.72 5.84 3.30
CA ALA A 146 -4.91 6.96 3.77
C ALA A 146 -3.41 6.60 3.81
N PHE A 147 -3.07 5.43 4.35
CA PHE A 147 -1.68 4.97 4.37
C PHE A 147 -1.16 4.63 2.97
N ALA A 148 -1.98 4.06 2.08
CA ALA A 148 -1.62 3.85 0.67
C ALA A 148 -1.24 5.16 -0.03
N PHE A 149 -2.02 6.23 0.16
CA PHE A 149 -1.70 7.55 -0.38
C PHE A 149 -0.39 8.12 0.19
N LEU A 150 -0.17 7.97 1.50
CA LEU A 150 1.08 8.38 2.13
C LEU A 150 2.28 7.59 1.61
N THR A 151 2.12 6.27 1.41
CA THR A 151 3.13 5.41 0.79
C THR A 151 3.48 5.89 -0.60
N ALA A 152 2.47 6.19 -1.44
CA ALA A 152 2.67 6.71 -2.79
C ALA A 152 3.52 8.00 -2.79
N LEU A 153 3.14 8.97 -1.96
CA LEU A 153 3.86 10.23 -1.84
C LEU A 153 5.32 10.01 -1.38
N LEU A 154 5.53 9.17 -0.38
CA LEU A 154 6.84 8.89 0.18
C LEU A 154 7.73 8.08 -0.78
N ALA A 155 7.15 7.16 -1.55
CA ALA A 155 7.84 6.38 -2.58
C ALA A 155 8.37 7.27 -3.70
N GLU A 156 7.54 8.19 -4.19
CA GLU A 156 7.91 9.17 -5.22
C GLU A 156 9.02 10.10 -4.73
N LEU A 157 8.83 10.69 -3.55
CA LEU A 157 9.84 11.52 -2.90
C LEU A 157 11.15 10.74 -2.74
N HIS A 158 11.09 9.54 -2.18
CA HIS A 158 12.24 8.66 -2.03
C HIS A 158 13.00 8.46 -3.34
N TYR A 159 12.30 8.13 -4.43
CA TYR A 159 12.89 7.91 -5.74
C TYR A 159 13.54 9.18 -6.31
N LEU A 160 12.90 10.34 -6.16
CA LEU A 160 13.46 11.64 -6.57
C LEU A 160 14.76 11.96 -5.83
N PHE A 161 14.77 11.81 -4.51
CA PHE A 161 15.96 12.07 -3.70
C PHE A 161 17.08 11.06 -3.97
N TYR A 162 16.72 9.79 -4.19
CA TYR A 162 17.66 8.76 -4.63
C TYR A 162 18.31 9.13 -5.97
N ALA A 163 17.52 9.53 -6.95
CA ALA A 163 18.01 9.91 -8.27
C ALA A 163 18.91 11.17 -8.22
N ARG A 164 18.59 12.14 -7.36
CA ARG A 164 19.42 13.33 -7.09
C ARG A 164 20.74 12.96 -6.44
N ALA A 165 20.72 12.10 -5.41
CA ALA A 165 21.93 11.64 -4.74
C ALA A 165 22.84 10.82 -5.67
N ARG A 166 22.26 10.00 -6.56
CA ARG A 166 23.03 9.28 -7.57
C ARG A 166 23.62 10.18 -8.65
N ALA A 167 22.91 11.23 -9.06
CA ALA A 167 23.45 12.20 -10.00
C ALA A 167 24.64 12.96 -9.38
N ALA A 168 24.52 13.38 -8.11
CA ALA A 168 25.62 14.02 -7.38
C ALA A 168 26.85 13.11 -7.23
N ALA A 169 26.65 11.81 -7.03
CA ALA A 169 27.73 10.83 -6.94
C ALA A 169 28.45 10.56 -8.28
N ALA A 170 27.80 10.85 -9.41
CA ALA A 170 28.38 10.66 -10.75
C ALA A 170 29.26 11.82 -11.20
N VAL A 171 29.16 12.99 -10.56
CA VAL A 171 30.06 14.12 -10.80
C VAL A 171 31.36 13.85 -10.02
N PRO A 172 32.53 13.79 -10.68
CA PRO A 172 33.79 13.67 -9.97
C PRO A 172 33.95 14.88 -9.04
N PRO A 173 34.47 14.70 -7.80
CA PRO A 173 34.78 15.84 -6.95
C PRO A 173 35.73 16.78 -7.71
N PRO A 174 35.64 18.10 -7.51
CA PRO A 174 36.62 19.01 -8.09
C PRO A 174 38.01 18.49 -7.75
N ILE A 175 38.89 18.44 -8.75
CA ILE A 175 40.29 18.07 -8.57
C ILE A 175 40.95 19.20 -7.78
N VAL A 176 40.69 19.26 -6.48
CA VAL A 176 41.48 20.05 -5.55
C VAL A 176 42.76 19.24 -5.41
N GLY A 177 43.81 19.69 -6.11
CA GLY A 177 45.14 19.11 -6.00
C GLY A 177 45.53 19.03 -4.52
N GLY A 178 45.67 17.81 -4.01
CA GLY A 178 46.06 17.59 -2.63
C GLY A 178 45.47 16.31 -2.03
N ILE A 179 46.26 15.24 -2.14
CA ILE A 179 46.26 14.05 -1.28
C ILE A 179 45.08 13.08 -1.51
N GLY A 180 45.43 11.95 -2.11
CA GLY A 180 44.55 10.83 -2.36
C GLY A 180 43.90 10.29 -1.09
N MET A 181 42.58 10.13 -1.15
CA MET A 181 41.90 9.06 -0.42
C MET A 181 41.33 8.11 -1.47
N THR A 182 41.97 6.95 -1.58
CA THR A 182 41.42 5.77 -2.23
C THR A 182 40.09 5.43 -1.56
N ARG A 183 38.98 5.55 -2.31
CA ARG A 183 37.68 5.02 -1.86
C ARG A 183 37.69 3.51 -2.07
N MET A 184 37.74 2.75 -0.96
CA MET A 184 37.16 1.41 -0.90
C MET A 184 35.64 1.50 -0.87
#